data_AF-A0A8J6XNJ9-F1
#
_entry.id   AF-A0A8J6XNJ9-F1
#
_cell.length_a   1.000
_cell.length_b   1.000
_cell.length_c   1.000
_cell.angle_alpha   90.00
_cell.angle_beta   90.00
_cell.angle_gamma   90.00
#
_symmetry.space_group_name_H-M   'P 1'
#
loop_
_entity.id
_entity.type
_entity.pdbx_description
1 polymer ?
#
loop_
_entity_poly.entity_id
_entity_poly.type
_entity_poly.pdbx_seq_one_letter_code
_entity_poly.pdbx_strand_id
1 'polypeptide(L)'
;MPCVGIRYAVARLSVSEGVCPMRDVATLDSQSDESSSAGTTNGDNSIRRGEEERIITAVAEHMAAVMRELNLDLEDPNFTETPERVAKMYLEMFHGLREGAEPKITTFPNDE
;
A
#
# COMPACT_ATOMS: atom_id res chain seq x y z
N MET A 1 -28.74 -8.25 -51.78
CA MET A 1 -28.08 -7.81 -50.55
C MET A 1 -29.08 -7.87 -49.40
N PRO A 2 -29.16 -8.95 -48.62
CA PRO A 2 -30.04 -9.00 -47.45
C PRO A 2 -29.33 -8.43 -46.22
N CYS A 3 -29.92 -7.39 -45.63
CA CYS A 3 -29.47 -6.78 -44.38
C CYS A 3 -29.69 -7.76 -43.21
N VAL A 4 -28.61 -8.16 -42.53
CA VAL A 4 -28.65 -9.03 -41.36
C VAL A 4 -28.97 -8.18 -40.13
N GLY A 5 -30.22 -8.25 -39.66
CA GLY A 5 -30.65 -7.61 -38.42
C GLY A 5 -30.19 -8.41 -37.20
N ILE A 6 -29.39 -7.77 -36.34
CA ILE A 6 -28.94 -8.35 -35.06
C ILE A 6 -30.13 -8.36 -34.10
N ARG A 7 -30.66 -9.55 -33.81
CA ARG A 7 -31.64 -9.76 -32.74
C ARG A 7 -30.88 -9.81 -31.41
N TYR A 8 -30.97 -8.76 -30.60
CA TYR A 8 -30.53 -8.83 -29.21
C TYR A 8 -31.61 -9.54 -28.38
N ALA A 9 -31.28 -10.71 -27.84
CA ALA A 9 -32.10 -11.40 -26.85
C ALA A 9 -31.77 -10.83 -25.46
N VAL A 10 -32.74 -10.17 -24.83
CA VAL A 10 -32.62 -9.75 -23.42
C VAL A 10 -32.97 -10.95 -22.54
N ALA A 11 -31.97 -11.53 -21.88
CA ALA A 11 -32.18 -12.59 -20.92
C ALA A 11 -32.93 -12.01 -19.69
N ARG A 12 -34.14 -12.52 -19.45
CA ARG A 12 -34.96 -12.20 -18.28
C ARG A 12 -34.37 -12.94 -17.07
N LEU A 13 -33.57 -12.25 -16.26
CA LEU A 13 -33.11 -12.76 -14.98
C LEU A 13 -34.31 -12.88 -14.02
N SER A 14 -34.63 -14.12 -13.66
CA SER A 14 -35.58 -14.47 -12.61
C SER A 14 -34.91 -14.21 -11.26
N VAL A 15 -35.26 -13.11 -10.60
CA VAL A 15 -34.88 -12.89 -9.20
C VAL A 15 -35.79 -13.76 -8.34
N SER A 16 -35.26 -14.89 -7.87
CA SER A 16 -35.87 -15.69 -6.83
C SER A 16 -35.82 -14.90 -5.51
N GLU A 17 -36.99 -14.63 -4.93
CA GLU A 17 -37.15 -14.04 -3.60
C GLU A 17 -36.48 -14.92 -2.53
N GLY A 18 -35.26 -14.55 -2.15
CA GLY A 18 -34.57 -15.06 -0.97
C GLY A 18 -34.55 -13.96 0.08
N VAL A 19 -35.51 -14.01 1.01
CA VAL A 19 -35.57 -13.13 2.19
C VAL A 19 -34.31 -13.39 3.03
N CYS A 20 -33.41 -12.43 3.10
CA CYS A 20 -32.37 -12.38 4.12
C CYS A 20 -33.03 -12.00 5.45
N PRO A 21 -32.95 -12.83 6.52
CA PRO A 21 -33.45 -12.40 7.82
C PRO A 21 -32.54 -11.29 8.35
N MET A 22 -33.13 -10.12 8.59
CA MET A 22 -32.54 -9.04 9.36
C MET A 22 -32.22 -9.60 10.75
N ARG A 23 -30.92 -9.73 11.06
CA ARG A 23 -30.47 -10.07 12.42
C ARG A 23 -30.49 -8.80 13.28
N ASP A 24 -31.03 -8.98 14.47
CA ASP A 24 -31.43 -7.95 15.42
C ASP A 24 -30.32 -7.00 15.83
N VAL A 25 -30.69 -5.73 15.93
CA VAL A 25 -29.93 -4.67 16.58
C VAL A 25 -29.99 -4.86 18.09
N ALA A 26 -28.90 -5.29 18.71
CA ALA A 26 -28.65 -5.06 20.13
C ALA A 26 -27.16 -5.18 20.48
N THR A 27 -26.62 -4.06 20.93
CA THR A 27 -25.54 -3.83 21.92
C THR A 27 -24.44 -2.95 21.36
N LEU A 28 -24.47 -1.69 21.80
CA LEU A 28 -23.35 -0.76 21.69
C LEU A 28 -22.25 -1.28 22.62
N ASP A 29 -21.30 -2.03 22.07
CA ASP A 29 -20.04 -2.29 22.75
C ASP A 29 -19.02 -1.23 22.34
N SER A 30 -18.45 -0.61 23.36
CA SER A 30 -17.35 0.35 23.23
C SER A 30 -16.11 -0.42 22.77
N GLN A 31 -15.84 -0.43 21.47
CA GLN A 31 -14.63 -1.03 20.91
C GLN A 31 -13.57 0.07 20.76
N SER A 32 -12.60 0.04 21.67
CA SER A 32 -11.27 0.59 21.47
C SER A 32 -10.69 0.08 20.15
N ASP A 33 -10.12 0.99 19.36
CA ASP A 33 -9.43 0.70 18.10
C ASP A 33 -8.20 -0.20 18.33
N GLU A 34 -8.43 -1.50 18.47
CA GLU A 34 -7.42 -2.54 18.35
C GLU A 34 -7.61 -3.18 16.98
N SER A 35 -6.90 -2.66 15.98
CA SER A 35 -6.91 -3.16 14.61
C SER A 35 -6.21 -4.52 14.52
N SER A 36 -6.98 -5.57 14.82
CA SER A 36 -6.61 -6.97 14.59
C SER A 36 -6.42 -7.23 13.10
N SER A 37 -5.16 -7.20 12.62
CA SER A 37 -4.82 -7.64 11.28
C SER A 37 -4.71 -9.17 11.25
N ALA A 38 -5.66 -9.82 10.58
CA ALA A 38 -5.56 -11.23 10.22
C ALA A 38 -4.33 -11.46 9.31
N GLY A 39 -3.31 -12.09 9.88
CA GLY A 39 -2.30 -12.94 9.24
C GLY A 39 -1.81 -12.55 7.84
N THR A 40 -0.90 -11.60 7.75
CA THR A 40 0.25 -11.73 6.85
C THR A 40 1.46 -11.83 7.75
N THR A 41 2.34 -12.82 7.54
CA THR A 41 3.67 -12.83 8.16
C THR A 41 4.48 -11.70 7.52
N ASN A 42 4.12 -10.45 7.81
CA ASN A 42 4.98 -9.31 7.60
C ASN A 42 6.05 -9.48 8.67
N GLY A 43 7.10 -10.25 8.31
CA GLY A 43 8.29 -10.38 9.13
C GLY A 43 8.69 -8.98 9.57
N ASP A 44 8.93 -8.83 10.86
CA ASP A 44 9.25 -7.61 11.61
C ASP A 44 9.45 -6.41 10.68
N ASN A 45 8.50 -5.45 10.66
CA ASN A 45 8.49 -4.24 9.82
C ASN A 45 9.69 -3.27 10.09
N SER A 46 10.85 -3.81 10.47
CA SER A 46 12.07 -3.17 10.91
C SER A 46 13.13 -3.19 9.80
N ILE A 47 13.68 -2.02 9.50
CA ILE A 47 14.83 -1.89 8.59
C ILE A 47 16.11 -2.18 9.39
N ARG A 48 16.80 -3.29 9.06
CA ARG A 48 18.07 -3.66 9.72
C ARG A 48 19.17 -2.64 9.42
N ARG A 49 19.99 -2.34 10.43
CA ARG A 49 21.19 -1.49 10.25
C ARG A 49 22.28 -2.26 9.50
N GLY A 50 23.04 -1.55 8.66
CA GLY A 50 24.18 -2.11 7.93
C GLY A 50 23.85 -2.69 6.55
N GLU A 51 22.57 -2.76 6.15
CA GLU A 51 22.15 -3.22 4.81
C GLU A 51 21.70 -2.05 3.91
N GLU A 52 22.03 -0.80 4.27
CA GLU A 52 21.54 0.41 3.61
C GLU A 52 21.89 0.44 2.11
N GLU A 53 23.15 0.16 1.76
CA GLU A 53 23.59 0.11 0.35
C GLU A 53 22.83 -0.96 -0.46
N ARG A 54 22.69 -2.17 0.11
CA ARG A 54 21.96 -3.27 -0.51
C ARG A 54 20.50 -2.91 -0.77
N ILE A 55 19.85 -2.26 0.20
CA ILE A 55 18.46 -1.82 0.08
C ILE A 55 18.34 -0.74 -0.99
N ILE A 56 19.26 0.23 -1.01
CA ILE A 56 19.27 1.29 -2.04
C ILE A 56 19.40 0.68 -3.43
N THR A 57 20.35 -0.23 -3.66
CA THR A 57 20.53 -0.88 -4.96
C THR A 57 19.28 -1.66 -5.39
N ALA A 58 18.73 -2.50 -4.50
CA ALA A 58 17.54 -3.29 -4.81
C ALA A 58 16.31 -2.42 -5.12
N VAL A 59 16.08 -1.36 -4.33
CA VAL A 59 14.97 -0.43 -4.57
C VAL A 59 15.20 0.37 -5.86
N ALA A 60 16.43 0.80 -6.14
CA ALA A 60 16.75 1.52 -7.38
C ALA A 60 16.48 0.66 -8.62
N GLU A 61 16.82 -0.63 -8.60
CA GLU A 61 16.50 -1.57 -9.69
C GLU A 61 15.00 -1.69 -9.94
N HIS A 62 14.20 -1.78 -8.87
CA HIS A 62 12.74 -1.80 -8.96
C HIS A 62 12.18 -0.47 -9.48
N MET A 63 12.71 0.67 -9.04
CA MET A 63 12.30 1.98 -9.53
C MET A 63 12.65 2.16 -11.00
N ALA A 64 13.82 1.71 -11.44
CA ALA A 64 14.18 1.68 -12.85
C ALA A 64 13.23 0.81 -13.68
N ALA A 65 12.75 -0.32 -13.12
CA ALA A 65 11.73 -1.15 -13.76
C ALA A 65 10.38 -0.44 -13.90
N VAL A 66 9.95 0.28 -12.86
CA VAL A 66 8.72 1.09 -12.91
C VAL A 66 8.85 2.21 -13.96
N MET A 67 10.00 2.88 -14.04
CA MET A 67 10.25 3.93 -15.03
C MET A 67 10.19 3.39 -16.46
N ARG A 68 10.72 2.18 -16.70
CA ARG A 68 10.61 1.50 -17.99
C ARG A 68 9.16 1.24 -18.41
N GLU A 69 8.29 0.85 -17.47
CA GLU A 69 6.86 0.65 -17.76
C GLU A 69 6.09 1.95 -17.98
N LEU A 70 6.57 3.06 -17.42
CA LEU A 70 6.04 4.39 -17.68
C LEU A 70 6.54 4.99 -19.01
N ASN A 71 7.26 4.21 -19.82
CA ASN A 71 7.90 4.66 -21.07
C ASN A 71 8.86 5.85 -20.86
N LEU A 72 9.51 5.93 -19.69
CA LEU A 72 10.60 6.88 -19.45
C LEU A 72 11.91 6.31 -20.00
N ASP A 73 12.68 7.18 -20.64
CA ASP A 73 13.99 6.83 -21.20
C ASP A 73 15.08 6.96 -20.13
N LEU A 74 15.75 5.86 -19.80
CA LEU A 74 16.85 5.85 -18.83
C LEU A 74 18.20 6.22 -19.46
N GLU A 75 18.26 6.34 -20.79
CA GLU A 75 19.44 6.83 -21.52
C GLU A 75 19.58 8.36 -21.44
N ASP A 76 18.49 9.08 -21.13
CA ASP A 76 18.55 10.52 -20.87
C ASP A 76 19.28 10.78 -19.53
N PRO A 77 20.34 11.63 -19.51
CA PRO A 77 21.04 12.01 -18.29
C PRO A 77 20.15 12.55 -17.17
N ASN A 78 18.97 13.08 -17.49
CA ASN A 78 18.01 13.54 -16.47
C ASN A 78 17.41 12.40 -15.64
N PHE A 79 17.27 11.21 -16.22
CA PHE A 79 16.57 10.08 -15.60
C PHE A 79 17.53 9.01 -15.08
N THR A 80 18.77 8.96 -15.55
CA THR A 80 19.76 7.95 -15.14
C THR A 80 19.99 7.90 -13.63
N GLU A 81 20.08 9.05 -12.96
CA GLU A 81 20.30 9.12 -11.50
C GLU A 81 19.00 9.12 -10.67
N THR A 82 17.84 9.21 -11.33
CA THR A 82 16.54 9.27 -10.65
C THR A 82 16.23 8.03 -9.79
N PRO A 83 16.42 6.78 -10.27
CA PRO A 83 16.10 5.60 -9.47
C PRO A 83 16.93 5.51 -8.17
N GLU A 84 18.20 5.90 -8.21
CA GLU A 84 19.07 5.95 -7.02
C GLU A 84 18.61 7.01 -6.02
N ARG A 85 18.28 8.22 -6.51
CA ARG A 85 17.78 9.32 -5.68
C ARG A 85 16.47 8.95 -4.98
N VAL A 86 15.55 8.30 -5.69
CA VAL A 86 14.27 7.84 -5.13
C VAL A 86 14.49 6.75 -4.08
N ALA A 87 15.39 5.81 -4.33
CA ALA A 87 15.73 4.76 -3.36
C ALA A 87 16.32 5.35 -2.06
N LYS A 88 17.23 6.32 -2.18
CA LYS A 88 17.81 7.03 -1.02
C LYS A 88 16.74 7.83 -0.27
N MET A 89 15.88 8.53 -0.98
CA MET A 89 14.77 9.27 -0.39
C MET A 89 13.83 8.34 0.41
N TYR A 90 13.52 7.14 -0.10
CA TYR A 90 12.71 6.18 0.64
C TYR A 90 13.43 5.67 1.89
N LEU A 91 14.72 5.40 1.82
CA LEU A 91 15.50 5.00 3.00
C LEU A 91 15.49 6.10 4.09
N GLU A 92 15.58 7.37 3.70
CA GLU A 92 15.46 8.51 4.60
C GLU A 92 14.04 8.61 5.16
N MET A 93 13.00 8.63 4.32
CA MET A 93 11.61 8.77 4.79
C MET A 93 11.18 7.65 5.74
N PHE A 94 11.67 6.42 5.52
CA PHE A 94 11.36 5.26 6.35
C PHE A 94 12.42 4.99 7.42
N HIS A 95 13.32 5.94 7.72
CA HIS A 95 14.30 5.78 8.81
C HIS A 95 13.62 5.54 10.17
N GLY A 96 12.37 5.97 10.33
CA GLY A 96 11.56 5.79 11.54
C GLY A 96 11.18 4.33 11.82
N LEU A 97 11.22 3.45 10.82
CA LEU A 97 11.00 2.01 11.00
C LEU A 97 12.23 1.31 11.60
N ARG A 98 13.35 2.01 11.75
CA ARG A 98 14.56 1.47 12.38
C ARG A 98 14.37 1.44 13.89
N GLU A 99 14.74 0.34 14.51
CA GLU A 99 14.83 0.24 15.96
C GLU A 99 15.72 1.37 16.53
N GLY A 100 15.16 2.11 17.48
CA GLY A 100 15.82 3.25 18.14
C GLY A 100 15.76 4.58 17.38
N ALA A 101 14.91 4.72 16.35
CA ALA A 101 14.63 6.01 15.71
C ALA A 101 13.57 6.86 16.44
N GLU A 102 12.98 6.34 17.52
CA GLU A 102 11.98 7.04 18.32
C GLU A 102 12.59 8.29 19.00
N PRO A 103 11.95 9.46 18.87
CA PRO A 103 12.41 10.66 19.56
C PRO A 103 12.24 10.52 21.08
N LYS A 104 13.19 11.03 21.85
CA LYS A 104 13.09 11.06 23.31
C LYS A 104 11.94 11.97 23.73
N ILE A 105 10.90 11.41 24.33
CA ILE A 105 9.78 12.17 24.89
C ILE A 105 10.26 12.89 26.16
N THR A 106 10.11 14.21 26.19
CA THR A 106 10.34 15.03 27.38
C THR A 106 9.01 15.58 27.87
N THR A 107 8.67 15.31 29.13
CA THR A 107 7.48 15.86 29.78
C THR A 107 7.85 17.08 30.61
N PHE A 108 7.03 18.12 30.56
CA PHE A 108 7.13 19.26 31.48
C PHE A 108 6.18 19.04 32.66
N PRO A 109 6.57 19.41 33.90
CA PRO A 109 5.64 19.44 35.02
C PRO A 109 4.54 20.48 34.75
N ASN A 110 3.29 20.08 34.97
CA ASN A 110 2.14 20.97 34.88
C ASN A 110 1.70 21.34 36.30
N ASP A 111 2.29 22.41 36.84
CA ASP A 111 1.88 22.99 38.11
C ASP A 111 0.76 24.01 37.85
N GLU A 112 -0.43 23.80 38.45
CA GLU A 112 -1.57 24.73 38.44
C GLU A 112 -1.37 25.93 39.38
#